data_AF-A0A7W1CWY5-F1
#
_entry.id   AF-A0A7W1CWY5-F1
#
_cell.length_a   1.000
_cell.length_b   1.000
_cell.length_c   1.000
_cell.angle_alpha   90.00
_cell.angle_beta   90.00
_cell.angle_gamma   90.00
#
_symmetry.space_group_name_H-M   'P 1'
#
loop_
_entity.id
_entity.type
_entity.pdbx_description
1 polymer ?
#
loop_
_entity_poly.entity_id
_entity_poly.type
_entity_poly.pdbx_seq_one_letter_code
_entity_poly.pdbx_strand_id
1 'polypeptide(L)' 'MVTLKELETWLTPAEAGRVMGMSKQGTIKRLEQRSLRGVKTHQGWLVDPEDVERVARERGK' A
#
# COMPACT_ATOMS: atom_id res chain seq x y z
N MET A 1 9.22 12.70 8.52
CA MET A 1 7.83 13.19 8.42
C MET A 1 7.44 13.07 6.97
N VAL A 2 6.30 12.45 6.62
CA VAL A 2 5.88 12.31 5.22
C VAL A 2 5.36 13.68 4.74
N THR A 3 5.77 14.11 3.56
CA THR A 3 5.34 15.37 2.94
C THR A 3 4.08 15.17 2.09
N LEU A 4 3.32 16.24 1.87
CA LEU A 4 2.15 16.21 0.96
C LEU A 4 2.52 15.75 -0.44
N LYS A 5 3.68 16.18 -0.95
CA LYS A 5 4.19 15.81 -2.27
C LYS A 5 4.49 14.31 -2.39
N GLU A 6 5.00 13.70 -1.32
CA GLU A 6 5.20 12.25 -1.28
C GLU A 6 3.85 11.51 -1.28
N LEU A 7 2.83 12.01 -0.57
CA LEU A 7 1.52 11.35 -0.54
C LEU A 7 0.80 11.35 -1.90
N GLU A 8 1.08 12.32 -2.77
CA GLU A 8 0.53 12.35 -4.14
C GLU A 8 1.01 11.16 -4.99
N THR A 9 2.15 10.56 -4.64
CA THR A 9 2.69 9.38 -5.34
C THR A 9 2.30 8.06 -4.67
N TRP A 10 1.56 8.11 -3.56
CA TRP A 10 1.15 6.93 -2.83
C TRP A 10 -0.06 6.26 -3.48
N LEU A 11 -0.11 4.94 -3.36
CA LEU A 11 -1.07 4.12 -4.09
C LEU A 11 -2.36 3.95 -3.28
N THR A 12 -3.50 3.85 -3.96
CA THR A 12 -4.71 3.30 -3.34
C THR A 12 -4.54 1.80 -3.06
N PRO A 13 -5.34 1.20 -2.15
CA PRO A 13 -5.25 -0.23 -1.88
C PRO A 13 -5.56 -1.12 -3.10
N ALA A 14 -6.31 -0.59 -4.07
CA ALA A 14 -6.61 -1.28 -5.32
C ALA A 14 -5.38 -1.31 -6.24
N GLU A 15 -4.69 -0.19 -6.40
CA GLU A 15 -3.46 -0.09 -7.20
C GLU A 15 -2.33 -0.92 -6.57
N ALA A 16 -2.10 -0.77 -5.26
CA ALA A 16 -1.14 -1.58 -4.53
C ALA A 16 -1.45 -3.08 -4.63
N GLY A 17 -2.73 -3.45 -4.58
CA GLY A 17 -3.18 -4.83 -4.78
C GLY A 17 -2.78 -5.38 -6.15
N ARG A 18 -2.97 -4.60 -7.22
CA ARG A 18 -2.55 -5.01 -8.59
C ARG A 18 -1.06 -5.29 -8.67
N VAL A 19 -0.22 -4.45 -8.04
CA VAL A 19 1.24 -4.63 -8.02
C VAL A 19 1.64 -5.90 -7.24
N MET A 20 1.00 -6.18 -6.11
CA MET A 20 1.33 -7.33 -5.25
C MET A 20 0.63 -8.64 -5.65
N GLY A 21 -0.22 -8.65 -6.69
CA GLY A 21 -1.07 -9.79 -7.03
C GLY A 21 -2.12 -10.11 -5.95
N MET A 22 -2.74 -9.08 -5.37
CA MET A 22 -3.73 -9.17 -4.29
C MET A 22 -5.02 -8.43 -4.60
N SER A 23 -6.11 -8.83 -3.94
CA SER A 23 -7.35 -8.06 -3.94
C SER A 23 -7.23 -6.79 -3.09
N LYS A 24 -8.04 -5.77 -3.41
CA LYS A 24 -8.18 -4.53 -2.61
C LYS A 24 -8.43 -4.83 -1.13
N GLN A 25 -9.35 -5.76 -0.83
CA GLN A 25 -9.68 -6.13 0.56
C GLN A 25 -8.50 -6.82 1.26
N GLY A 26 -7.75 -7.67 0.54
CA GLY A 26 -6.53 -8.27 1.06
C GLY A 26 -5.45 -7.25 1.39
N THR A 27 -5.30 -6.22 0.54
CA THR A 27 -4.40 -5.09 0.80
C THR A 27 -4.82 -4.30 2.04
N ILE A 28 -6.12 -3.99 2.18
CA ILE A 28 -6.66 -3.28 3.37
C ILE A 28 -6.39 -4.07 4.65
N LYS A 29 -6.65 -5.38 4.63
CA LYS A 29 -6.37 -6.25 5.78
C LYS A 29 -4.90 -6.19 6.21
N ARG A 30 -3.96 -6.15 5.26
CA ARG A 30 -2.53 -6.03 5.56
C ARG A 30 -2.14 -4.69 6.18
N LEU A 31 -2.77 -3.59 5.74
CA LEU A 31 -2.60 -2.26 6.33
C LEU A 31 -3.11 -2.22 7.78
N GLU A 32 -4.30 -2.78 8.02
CA GLU A 32 -4.87 -2.89 9.37
C GLU A 32 -3.99 -3.73 10.30
N GLN A 33 -3.39 -4.80 9.77
CA GLN A 33 -2.43 -5.64 10.48
C GLN A 33 -1.02 -5.03 10.59
N ARG A 34 -0.78 -3.83 10.02
CA ARG A 34 0.53 -3.17 9.96
C ARG A 34 1.64 -4.01 9.30
N SER A 35 1.25 -4.98 8.47
CA SER A 35 2.17 -5.80 7.66
C SER A 35 2.49 -5.16 6.30
N LEU A 36 1.85 -4.04 6.00
CA LEU A 36 2.09 -3.17 4.85
C LEU A 36 2.07 -1.72 5.35
N ARG A 37 3.00 -0.90 4.87
CA ARG A 37 3.11 0.51 5.23
C ARG A 37 2.08 1.33 4.47
N GLY A 38 1.38 2.16 5.20
CA GLY A 38 0.38 3.07 4.65
C GLY A 38 -0.14 4.05 5.69
N VAL A 39 -0.90 5.04 5.24
CA VAL A 39 -1.53 6.06 6.08
C VAL A 39 -3.04 6.06 5.85
N LYS A 40 -3.81 6.17 6.93
CA LYS A 40 -5.26 6.29 6.85
C LYS A 40 -5.65 7.77 6.77
N THR A 41 -6.30 8.14 5.69
CA THR A 41 -6.82 9.50 5.42
C THR A 41 -8.34 9.51 5.53
N HIS A 42 -8.96 10.69 5.41
CA HIS A 42 -10.42 10.81 5.33
C HIS A 42 -11.00 10.11 4.09
N GLN A 43 -10.26 10.05 2.98
CA GLN A 43 -10.70 9.42 1.73
C GLN A 43 -10.43 7.90 1.69
N GLY A 44 -9.76 7.38 2.72
CA GLY A 44 -9.35 5.99 2.81
C GLY A 44 -7.84 5.82 2.98
N TRP A 45 -7.36 4.61 2.73
CA TRP A 45 -5.94 4.29 2.86
C TRP A 45 -5.13 4.78 1.66
N LEU A 46 -3.94 5.28 1.94
CA LEU A 46 -2.85 5.42 0.97
C LEU A 46 -1.73 4.46 1.37
N VAL A 47 -1.09 3.85 0.39
CA VAL A 47 -0.11 2.77 0.56
C VAL A 47 1.23 3.24 0.05
N ASP A 48 2.26 2.99 0.85
CA ASP A 48 3.64 3.33 0.49
C ASP A 48 4.10 2.47 -0.70
N PRO A 49 4.44 3.09 -1.85
CA PRO A 49 4.85 2.35 -3.04
C PRO A 49 6.15 1.55 -2.84
N GLU A 50 7.10 2.04 -2.03
CA GLU A 50 8.36 1.32 -1.79
C GLU A 50 8.11 0.00 -1.06
N ASP A 51 7.18 0.02 -0.10
CA ASP A 51 6.82 -1.16 0.67
C ASP A 51 6.00 -2.16 -0.17
N VAL A 52 5.16 -1.66 -1.07
CA VAL A 52 4.44 -2.48 -2.08
C VAL A 52 5.43 -3.22 -2.96
N GLU A 53 6.45 -2.54 -3.48
CA GLU A 53 7.48 -3.18 -4.29
C GLU A 53 8.28 -4.22 -3.52
N ARG A 54 8.65 -3.94 -2.26
CA ARG A 54 9.32 -4.91 -1.39
C ARG A 54 8.49 -6.18 -1.25
N VAL A 55 7.20 -6.04 -0.92
CA VAL A 55 6.29 -7.19 -0.76
C VAL A 55 6.09 -7.93 -2.09
N ALA A 56 5.98 -7.23 -3.21
CA ALA A 56 5.85 -7.86 -4.53
C ALA A 56 7.09 -8.72 -4.85
N ARG A 57 8.31 -8.21 -4.59
CA ARG A 57 9.56 -8.96 -4.75
C ARG A 57 9.66 -10.18 -3.85
N GLU A 58 9.17 -10.09 -2.61
CA GLU A 58 9.16 -11.22 -1.67
C GLU A 58 8.22 -12.36 -2.12
N ARG A 59 7.16 -12.04 -2.88
CA ARG A 59 6.16 -13.02 -3.34
C ARG A 59 6.43 -13.62 -4.71
N GLY A 60 7.26 -12.96 -5.51
CA GLY A 60 7.70 -13.46 -6.83
C GLY A 60 8.92 -14.40 -6.76
N LYS A 61 9.45 -14.65 -5.56
CA LYS A 61 10.39 -15.73 -5.25
C LYS A 61 9.64 -16.96 -4.77
#